data_AF-A0A1G1M748-F1
#
_entry.id   AF-A0A1G1M748-F1
#
_cell.length_a   1.000
_cell.length_b   1.000
_cell.length_c   1.000
_cell.angle_alpha   90.00
_cell.angle_beta   90.00
_cell.angle_gamma   90.00
#
_symmetry.space_group_name_H-M   'P 1'
#
loop_
_entity.id
_entity.type
_entity.pdbx_description
1 polymer ?
#
loop_
_entity_poly.entity_id
_entity_poly.type
_entity_poly.pdbx_seq_one_letter_code
_entity_poly.pdbx_strand_id
1 'polypeptide(L)'
;MIKQNVVKDSDFTEIAEVKADGKNRVQLGRKVKGSQTRLYRVYQNVHGQIMLDPQVMVPASEAWLFQNKQAAQMVQKGLKDARTGKVTKSKEDFSKYTEDPT
;
A
#
# COMPACT_ATOMS: atom_id res chain seq x y z
N MET A 1 2.19 20.70 15.31
CA MET A 1 2.50 19.42 14.63
C MET A 1 1.32 18.49 14.78
N ILE A 2 0.65 18.12 13.68
CA ILE A 2 -0.40 17.11 13.72
C ILE A 2 0.30 15.77 13.92
N LYS A 3 0.24 15.20 15.13
CA LYS A 3 0.67 13.81 15.36
C LYS A 3 -0.33 12.92 14.63
N GLN A 4 0.01 12.48 13.42
CA GLN A 4 -0.68 11.34 12.84
C GLN A 4 -0.37 10.13 13.71
N ASN A 5 -1.40 9.36 14.12
CA ASN A 5 -1.20 8.13 14.86
C ASN A 5 -0.47 7.13 13.95
N VAL A 6 0.84 7.03 14.15
CA VAL A 6 1.73 6.12 13.42
C VAL A 6 1.33 4.66 13.70
N VAL A 7 0.90 4.40 14.94
CA VAL A 7 0.37 3.12 15.38
C VAL A 7 -1.14 3.10 15.09
N LYS A 8 -1.56 2.22 14.18
CA LYS A 8 -2.98 2.04 13.80
C LYS A 8 -3.74 1.22 14.85
N ASP A 9 -3.03 0.29 15.49
CA ASP A 9 -3.51 -0.59 16.56
C ASP A 9 -2.33 -0.87 17.50
N SER A 10 -2.54 -0.73 18.82
CA SER A 10 -1.51 -0.90 19.85
C SER A 10 -1.32 -2.35 20.32
N ASP A 11 -2.19 -3.26 19.89
CA ASP A 11 -2.16 -4.66 20.32
C ASP A 11 -1.12 -5.45 19.52
N PHE A 12 0.16 -5.24 19.84
CA PHE A 12 1.25 -5.97 19.20
C PHE A 12 1.34 -7.41 19.72
N THR A 13 1.51 -8.35 18.80
CA THR A 13 1.84 -9.74 19.13
C THR A 13 3.28 -10.03 18.73
N GLU A 14 4.02 -10.69 19.60
CA GLU A 14 5.33 -11.21 19.26
C GLU A 14 5.19 -12.35 18.25
N ILE A 15 5.80 -12.19 17.07
CA ILE A 15 5.76 -13.20 16.00
C ILE A 15 7.06 -14.00 15.87
N ALA A 16 8.16 -13.49 16.43
CA ALA A 16 9.46 -14.15 16.44
C ALA A 16 10.50 -13.38 17.27
N GLU A 17 11.42 -14.14 17.87
CA GLU A 17 12.70 -13.63 18.36
C GLU A 17 13.80 -13.87 17.31
N VAL A 18 14.65 -12.87 17.08
CA VAL A 18 15.76 -12.92 16.12
C VAL A 18 16.96 -12.13 16.63
N LYS A 19 18.16 -12.67 16.42
CA LYS A 19 19.40 -11.93 16.65
C LYS A 19 19.76 -11.13 15.41
N ALA A 20 20.17 -9.88 15.61
CA ALA A 20 20.82 -9.11 14.56
C ALA A 20 22.17 -9.76 14.22
N ASP A 21 22.55 -9.70 12.95
CA ASP A 21 23.89 -10.15 12.55
C ASP A 21 24.96 -9.10 12.86
N GLY A 22 26.23 -9.42 12.58
CA GLY A 22 27.37 -8.52 12.82
C GLY A 22 27.34 -7.20 12.02
N LYS A 23 26.34 -6.99 11.15
CA LYS A 23 26.10 -5.74 10.43
C LYS A 23 24.81 -5.04 10.91
N ASN A 24 24.30 -5.43 12.08
CA ASN A 24 23.05 -4.95 12.68
C ASN A 24 21.81 -5.18 11.80
N ARG A 25 21.80 -6.22 10.95
CA ARG A 25 20.64 -6.55 10.12
C ARG A 25 19.72 -7.52 10.85
N VAL A 26 18.44 -7.21 10.87
CA VAL A 26 17.38 -8.11 11.40
C VAL A 26 16.72 -8.83 10.23
N GLN A 27 16.84 -10.16 10.20
CA GLN A 27 16.26 -10.98 9.13
C GLN A 27 14.86 -11.46 9.51
N LEU A 28 13.85 -10.94 8.80
CA LEU A 28 12.44 -11.29 9.05
C LEU A 28 12.03 -12.62 8.39
N GLY A 29 12.64 -12.98 7.26
CA GLY A 29 12.39 -14.25 6.56
C GLY A 29 10.90 -14.52 6.31
N ARG A 30 10.48 -15.79 6.48
CA ARG A 30 9.06 -16.22 6.40
C ARG A 30 8.27 -16.01 7.70
N LYS A 31 8.87 -15.35 8.70
CA LYS A 31 8.27 -15.20 10.05
C LYS A 31 7.16 -14.15 10.07
N VAL A 32 7.26 -13.15 9.20
CA VAL A 32 6.22 -12.13 9.00
C VAL A 32 5.21 -12.66 7.99
N LYS A 33 4.01 -13.03 8.46
CA LYS A 33 2.89 -13.44 7.60
C LYS A 33 2.18 -12.20 7.04
N GLY A 34 1.67 -12.29 5.81
CA GLY A 34 0.78 -11.28 5.23
C GLY A 34 1.45 -10.06 4.60
N SER A 35 2.77 -9.89 4.75
CA SER A 35 3.51 -8.83 4.05
C SER A 35 3.90 -9.29 2.65
N GLN A 36 3.13 -8.91 1.64
CA GLN A 36 3.53 -9.06 0.23
C GLN A 36 4.60 -8.04 -0.19
N THR A 37 4.98 -7.13 0.70
CA THR A 37 5.89 -6.04 0.39
C THR A 37 7.29 -6.23 0.96
N ARG A 38 8.27 -5.72 0.22
CA ARG A 38 9.68 -5.64 0.59
C ARG A 38 10.05 -4.28 1.18
N LEU A 39 9.13 -3.30 1.18
CA LEU A 39 9.36 -1.95 1.66
C LEU A 39 8.69 -1.75 3.02
N TYR A 40 9.43 -1.15 3.96
CA TYR A 40 8.93 -0.86 5.29
C TYR A 40 9.31 0.57 5.66
N ARG A 41 8.38 1.29 6.30
CA ARG A 41 8.76 2.46 7.10
C ARG A 41 9.24 1.97 8.45
N VAL A 42 10.36 2.51 8.90
CA VAL A 42 10.98 2.18 10.18
C VAL A 42 10.72 3.35 11.12
N TYR A 43 10.10 3.08 12.26
CA TYR A 43 9.90 4.05 13.32
C TYR A 43 10.64 3.58 14.57
N GLN A 44 11.22 4.51 15.31
CA GLN A 44 11.84 4.26 16.60
C GLN A 44 11.26 5.21 17.64
N ASN A 45 10.97 4.72 18.83
CA ASN A 45 10.53 5.56 19.94
C ASN A 45 11.69 5.90 20.90
N VAL A 46 11.41 6.72 21.91
CA VAL A 46 12.39 7.16 22.92
C VAL A 46 12.98 6.03 23.77
N HIS A 47 12.31 4.86 23.82
CA HIS A 47 12.77 3.67 24.52
C HIS A 47 13.61 2.76 23.61
N GLY A 48 13.87 3.16 22.37
CA GLY A 48 14.63 2.38 21.40
C GLY A 48 13.85 1.26 20.72
N GLN A 49 12.54 1.12 21.00
CA GLN A 49 11.70 0.12 20.35
C GLN A 49 11.47 0.51 18.88
N ILE A 50 11.54 -0.49 18.00
CA ILE A 50 11.39 -0.30 16.56
C ILE A 50 10.06 -0.90 16.10
N MET A 51 9.31 -0.15 15.30
CA MET A 51 8.12 -0.63 14.60
C MET A 51 8.35 -0.58 13.08
N LEU A 52 8.01 -1.66 12.40
CA LEU A 52 8.06 -1.77 10.95
C LEU A 52 6.65 -1.71 10.37
N ASP A 53 6.33 -0.69 9.57
CA ASP A 53 5.04 -0.56 8.88
C ASP A 53 5.22 -0.90 7.39
N PRO A 54 4.70 -2.04 6.91
CA PRO A 54 4.82 -2.44 5.50
C PRO A 54 4.21 -1.39 4.56
N GLN A 55 4.91 -1.06 3.47
CA GLN A 55 4.46 -0.07 2.47
C GLN A 55 4.41 -0.68 1.08
N VAL A 56 3.54 -0.20 0.20
CA VAL A 56 3.61 -0.50 -1.23
C VAL A 56 4.10 0.71 -2.01
N MET A 57 4.88 0.48 -3.07
CA MET A 57 5.30 1.55 -3.96
C MET A 57 4.19 1.82 -4.97
N VAL A 58 3.85 3.10 -5.14
CA VAL A 58 2.91 3.56 -6.16
C VAL A 58 3.73 4.16 -7.31
N PRO A 59 3.48 3.78 -8.58
CA PRO A 59 4.11 4.41 -9.73
C PRO A 59 3.90 5.94 -9.74
N ALA A 60 4.90 6.69 -10.22
CA ALA A 60 4.82 8.16 -10.24
C ALA A 60 3.61 8.67 -11.05
N SER A 61 3.27 7.99 -12.13
CA SER A 61 2.10 8.26 -12.98
C SER A 61 0.76 8.10 -12.25
N GLU A 62 0.72 7.32 -11.17
CA GLU A 62 -0.49 7.02 -10.40
C GLU A 62 -0.52 7.73 -9.04
N ALA A 63 0.62 8.26 -8.59
CA ALA A 63 0.76 8.89 -7.27
C ALA A 63 -0.24 10.04 -7.05
N TRP A 64 -0.58 10.79 -8.11
CA TRP A 64 -1.56 11.88 -8.04
C TRP A 64 -2.95 11.41 -7.59
N LEU A 65 -3.36 10.20 -7.96
CA LEU A 65 -4.68 9.65 -7.62
C LEU A 65 -4.81 9.47 -6.11
N PHE A 66 -3.73 9.05 -5.44
CA PHE A 66 -3.69 8.86 -3.99
C PHE A 66 -3.59 10.19 -3.21
N GLN A 67 -3.12 11.26 -3.86
CA GLN A 67 -3.07 12.60 -3.28
C GLN A 67 -4.42 13.33 -3.40
N ASN A 68 -5.19 13.04 -4.45
CA ASN A 68 -6.51 13.62 -4.67
C ASN A 68 -7.62 12.69 -4.15
N LYS A 69 -8.07 12.93 -2.91
CA LYS A 69 -9.13 12.14 -2.26
C LYS A 69 -10.42 12.08 -3.08
N GLN A 70 -10.80 13.17 -3.74
CA GLN A 70 -12.02 13.21 -4.54
C GLN A 70 -11.89 12.31 -5.77
N ALA A 71 -10.78 12.40 -6.51
CA ALA A 71 -10.52 11.54 -7.66
C ALA A 71 -10.49 10.05 -7.27
N ALA A 72 -9.80 9.71 -6.17
CA ALA A 72 -9.77 8.34 -5.66
C ALA A 72 -11.17 7.80 -5.33
N GLN A 73 -12.01 8.61 -4.69
CA GLN A 73 -13.40 8.21 -4.38
C GLN A 73 -14.24 8.01 -5.63
N MET A 74 -14.09 8.86 -6.65
CA MET A 74 -14.80 8.69 -7.92
C MET A 74 -14.38 7.41 -8.65
N VAL A 75 -13.08 7.12 -8.70
CA VAL A 75 -12.56 5.86 -9.28
C VAL A 75 -13.10 4.64 -8.52
N GLN A 76 -13.06 4.66 -7.18
CA GLN A 76 -13.63 3.57 -6.38
C GLN A 76 -15.13 3.39 -6.60
N LYS A 77 -15.88 4.48 -6.75
CA LYS A 77 -17.31 4.43 -7.06
C LYS A 77 -17.53 3.80 -8.45
N GLY A 78 -16.81 4.27 -9.47
CA GLY A 78 -16.92 3.72 -10.83
C GLY A 78 -16.61 2.22 -10.88
N LEU A 79 -15.57 1.77 -10.16
CA LEU A 79 -15.25 0.34 -10.05
C LEU A 79 -16.37 -0.48 -9.38
N LYS A 80 -17.03 0.08 -8.35
CA LYS A 80 -18.19 -0.57 -7.71
C LYS A 80 -19.39 -0.62 -8.65
N ASP A 81 -19.71 0.49 -9.31
CA ASP A 81 -20.82 0.58 -10.25
C ASP A 81 -20.63 -0.41 -11.41
N ALA A 82 -19.42 -0.47 -11.98
CA ALA A 82 -19.05 -1.43 -13.03
C ALA A 82 -19.21 -2.89 -12.60
N ARG A 83 -18.76 -3.24 -11.39
CA ARG A 83 -18.94 -4.58 -10.82
C ARG A 83 -20.41 -4.98 -10.69
N THR A 84 -21.30 -4.02 -10.46
CA THR A 84 -22.75 -4.24 -10.35
C THR A 84 -23.51 -4.08 -11.68
N GLY A 85 -22.81 -3.88 -12.79
CA GLY A 85 -23.43 -3.70 -14.11
C GLY A 85 -24.06 -2.32 -14.33
N LYS A 86 -23.88 -1.36 -13.41
CA LYS A 86 -24.27 0.05 -13.59
C LYS A 86 -23.25 0.76 -14.48
N VAL A 87 -23.17 0.34 -15.74
CA VAL A 87 -22.35 0.96 -16.76
C VAL A 87 -23.24 1.64 -17.79
N THR A 88 -22.90 2.87 -18.16
CA THR A 88 -23.46 3.52 -19.33
C THR A 88 -22.78 2.98 -20.58
N LYS A 89 -23.55 2.67 -21.63
CA LYS A 89 -22.98 2.39 -22.95
C LYS A 89 -22.13 3.59 -23.37
N SER A 90 -20.87 3.35 -23.71
CA SER A 90 -20.04 4.37 -24.32
C SER A 90 -20.68 4.78 -25.64
N LYS A 91 -20.74 6.09 -25.90
CA LYS A 91 -21.15 6.59 -27.23
C LYS A 91 -20.09 6.32 -28.29
N GLU A 92 -18.86 6.10 -27.86
CA GLU A 92 -17.69 5.91 -28.69
C GLU A 92 -17.19 4.47 -28.57
N ASP A 93 -16.74 3.94 -29.71
CA ASP A 93 -16.09 2.64 -29.82
C ASP A 93 -14.56 2.83 -29.74
N PHE A 94 -13.96 2.29 -28.68
CA PHE A 94 -12.52 2.34 -28.44
C PHE A 94 -11.80 1.07 -28.90
N SER A 95 -12.49 0.14 -29.58
CA SER A 95 -11.91 -1.12 -30.07
C SER A 95 -10.73 -0.90 -31.02
N LYS A 96 -10.62 0.27 -31.65
CA LYS A 96 -9.47 0.63 -32.50
C LYS A 96 -8.16 0.87 -31.75
N TYR A 97 -8.17 0.94 -30.42
CA TYR A 97 -6.99 1.20 -29.58
C TYR A 97 -6.52 -0.02 -28.78
N THR A 98 -7.12 -1.20 -29.01
CA THR A 98 -6.73 -2.42 -28.29
C THR A 98 -5.49 -3.11 -28.87
N GLU A 99 -4.97 -2.64 -30.00
CA GLU A 99 -3.73 -3.14 -30.58
C GLU A 99 -2.55 -2.32 -30.06
N ASP A 100 -1.62 -2.97 -29.34
CA ASP A 100 -0.34 -2.37 -28.98
C ASP A 100 0.44 -2.07 -30.27
N PRO A 101 0.94 -0.83 -30.47
CA PRO A 101 1.81 -0.54 -31.60
C PRO A 101 3.13 -1.29 -31.41
N THR A 102 3.38 -2.23 -32.33
CA THR A 102 4.58 -3.08 -32.42
C THR A 102 5.88 -2.29 -32.48
#